data_AF-A0A1Q8QLD0-F1
#
_entry.id   AF-A0A1Q8QLD0-F1
#
_cell.length_a   1.000
_cell.length_b   1.000
_cell.length_c   1.000
_cell.angle_alpha   90.00
_cell.angle_beta   90.00
_cell.angle_gamma   90.00
#
_symmetry.space_group_name_H-M   'P 1'
#
loop_
_entity.id
_entity.type
_entity.pdbx_description
1 polymer ?
#
loop_
_entity_poly.entity_id
_entity_poly.type
_entity_poly.pdbx_seq_one_letter_code
_entity_poly.pdbx_strand_id
1 'polypeptide(L)'
;MIKDVAETAMGAEMAGFLGYDRYQTPASDAGNRRNGYSQKGACPTVAWVQSFADERCGGLGVVYQASNFQFCGSHLTTFWHLDDDWYHVLMLTAHRKQGGRAQFLRENLHRATWHQFRQFRYVLFLKQPWRKRLRLPIQPYPKREAA
;
A
#
# COMPACT_ATOMS: atom_id res chain seq x y z
N MET A 1 -4.94 -21.97 8.41
CA MET A 1 -4.33 -21.19 9.49
C MET A 1 -3.23 -20.25 9.03
N ILE A 2 -2.08 -20.70 8.50
CA ILE A 2 -1.01 -19.78 8.01
C ILE A 2 -1.39 -19.06 6.70
N LYS A 3 -2.14 -19.73 5.81
CA LYS A 3 -2.62 -19.14 4.55
C LYS A 3 -3.62 -18.00 4.78
N ASP A 4 -4.54 -18.19 5.73
CA ASP A 4 -5.60 -17.23 6.01
C ASP A 4 -5.04 -15.91 6.59
N VAL A 5 -3.96 -15.99 7.37
CA VAL A 5 -3.27 -14.81 7.92
C VAL A 5 -2.52 -14.05 6.83
N ALA A 6 -1.88 -14.75 5.90
CA ALA A 6 -1.20 -14.13 4.76
C ALA A 6 -2.19 -13.48 3.78
N GLU A 7 -3.33 -14.13 3.50
CA GLU A 7 -4.38 -13.55 2.67
C GLU A 7 -5.05 -12.34 3.33
N THR A 8 -5.27 -12.38 4.65
CA THR A 8 -5.82 -11.23 5.41
C THR A 8 -4.84 -10.05 5.43
N ALA A 9 -3.55 -10.30 5.63
CA ALA A 9 -2.51 -9.28 5.60
C ALA A 9 -2.36 -8.67 4.19
N MET A 10 -2.38 -9.50 3.14
CA MET A 10 -2.34 -9.02 1.76
C MET A 10 -3.62 -8.28 1.35
N GLY A 11 -4.79 -8.67 1.86
CA GLY A 11 -6.06 -7.97 1.60
C GLY A 11 -6.11 -6.57 2.22
N ALA A 12 -5.55 -6.40 3.42
CA ALA A 12 -5.52 -5.13 4.13
C ALA A 12 -4.45 -4.15 3.61
N GLU A 13 -3.30 -4.66 3.14
CA GLU A 13 -2.16 -3.82 2.74
C GLU A 13 -2.13 -3.44 1.25
N MET A 14 -2.90 -4.11 0.39
CA MET A 14 -2.81 -3.95 -1.08
C MET A 14 -3.73 -2.87 -1.68
N ALA A 15 -4.28 -1.96 -0.87
CA ALA A 15 -4.99 -0.78 -1.34
C ALA A 15 -4.02 0.30 -1.87
N GLY A 16 -3.16 -0.07 -2.82
CA GLY A 16 -2.19 0.79 -3.49
C GLY A 16 -2.65 1.15 -4.90
N PHE A 17 -2.65 2.45 -5.20
CA PHE A 17 -2.93 3.06 -6.49
C PHE A 17 -2.22 2.31 -7.63
N LEU A 18 -2.99 1.51 -8.38
CA LEU A 18 -2.48 0.72 -9.51
C LEU A 18 -1.92 1.66 -10.58
N GLY A 19 -0.62 1.52 -10.87
CA GLY A 19 0.01 2.17 -12.00
C GLY A 19 -0.46 1.52 -13.30
N TYR A 20 -1.53 2.06 -13.90
CA TYR A 20 -1.99 1.62 -15.21
C TYR A 20 -1.00 2.05 -16.30
N ASP A 21 -0.80 1.18 -17.29
CA ASP A 21 -0.25 1.58 -18.58
C ASP A 21 -1.33 2.40 -19.31
N ARG A 22 -1.02 3.65 -19.67
CA ARG A 22 -1.98 4.63 -20.23
C ARG A 22 -2.47 4.30 -21.65
N TYR A 23 -2.26 3.07 -22.13
CA TYR A 23 -2.52 2.68 -23.52
C TYR A 23 -3.49 1.51 -23.72
N GLN A 24 -4.12 0.94 -22.70
CA GLN A 24 -5.13 -0.12 -22.91
C GLN A 24 -6.29 -0.09 -21.90
N THR A 25 -7.50 0.17 -22.41
CA THR A 25 -8.76 -0.14 -21.74
C THR A 25 -9.00 -1.65 -21.87
N PRO A 26 -9.13 -2.45 -20.80
CA PRO A 26 -9.49 -3.85 -20.95
C PRO A 26 -11.00 -3.98 -21.18
N ALA A 27 -11.39 -4.62 -22.27
CA ALA A 27 -12.74 -5.15 -22.44
C ALA A 27 -12.99 -6.23 -21.36
N SER A 28 -14.22 -6.30 -20.88
CA SER A 28 -14.67 -7.28 -19.89
C SER A 28 -14.67 -8.68 -20.50
N ASP A 29 -13.73 -9.54 -20.10
CA ASP A 29 -13.76 -10.96 -20.47
C ASP A 29 -14.35 -11.79 -19.34
N ALA A 30 -15.47 -12.45 -19.67
CA ALA A 30 -16.20 -13.34 -18.80
C ALA A 30 -15.56 -14.73 -18.83
N GLY A 31 -14.94 -15.11 -17.72
CA GLY A 31 -14.77 -16.51 -17.34
C GLY A 31 -13.33 -16.97 -17.17
N ASN A 32 -12.96 -17.32 -15.93
CA ASN A 32 -12.22 -18.55 -15.68
C ASN A 32 -12.33 -18.95 -14.19
N ARG A 33 -13.09 -20.01 -13.91
CA ARG A 33 -13.14 -20.69 -12.62
C ARG A 33 -12.01 -21.72 -12.58
N ARG A 34 -10.86 -21.38 -12.01
CA ARG A 34 -9.87 -22.35 -11.52
C ARG A 34 -8.87 -21.67 -10.56
N ASN A 35 -8.66 -22.33 -9.42
CA ASN A 35 -7.87 -21.92 -8.27
C ASN A 35 -6.52 -21.24 -8.60
N GLY A 36 -6.25 -20.14 -7.91
CA GLY A 36 -4.92 -19.53 -7.79
C GLY A 36 -4.61 -18.47 -8.84
N TYR A 37 -5.11 -17.25 -8.64
CA TYR A 37 -4.70 -16.11 -9.45
C TYR A 37 -3.24 -15.76 -9.19
N SER A 38 -2.35 -16.31 -10.01
CA SER A 38 -1.12 -15.61 -10.37
C SER A 38 -1.54 -14.23 -10.88
N GLN A 39 -1.12 -13.14 -10.22
CA GLN A 39 -1.48 -11.77 -10.62
C GLN A 39 -1.16 -11.47 -12.10
N LYS A 40 -0.29 -12.29 -12.73
CA LYS A 40 0.00 -12.24 -14.17
C LYS A 40 -1.20 -12.55 -15.07
N GLY A 41 -2.20 -13.31 -14.59
CA GLY A 41 -3.38 -13.69 -15.38
C GLY A 41 -4.58 -12.78 -15.22
N ALA A 42 -4.76 -12.15 -14.04
CA ALA A 42 -5.94 -11.32 -13.76
C ALA A 42 -5.85 -9.91 -14.34
N CYS A 43 -4.64 -9.34 -14.42
CA CYS A 43 -4.42 -8.00 -14.95
C CYS A 43 -3.11 -7.97 -15.77
N PRO A 44 -3.10 -8.52 -17.00
CA PRO A 44 -1.87 -8.70 -17.79
C PRO A 44 -1.19 -7.38 -18.14
N THR A 45 -1.89 -6.25 -18.07
CA THR A 45 -1.36 -4.92 -18.34
C THR A 45 -0.51 -4.38 -17.18
N VAL A 46 -0.81 -4.76 -15.94
CA VAL A 46 -0.12 -4.25 -14.74
C VAL A 46 1.35 -4.66 -14.74
N ALA A 47 2.23 -3.68 -14.64
CA ALA A 47 3.67 -3.89 -14.72
C ALA A 47 4.37 -3.90 -13.35
N TRP A 48 3.79 -3.19 -12.38
CA TRP A 48 4.32 -3.06 -11.02
C TRP A 48 3.21 -2.70 -10.03
N VAL A 49 3.46 -2.95 -8.76
CA VAL A 49 2.60 -2.63 -7.63
C VAL A 49 3.41 -1.77 -6.66
N GLN A 50 2.81 -0.70 -6.14
CA GLN A 50 3.37 0.06 -5.03
C GLN A 50 2.50 -0.12 -3.80
N SER A 51 3.15 -0.36 -2.67
CA SER A 51 2.49 -0.44 -1.37
C SER A 51 3.17 0.49 -0.37
N PHE A 52 2.43 0.82 0.70
CA PHE A 52 2.91 1.60 1.82
C PHE A 52 2.66 0.83 3.11
N ALA A 53 3.65 0.86 4.00
CA ALA A 53 3.48 0.49 5.41
C ALA A 53 3.96 1.64 6.26
N ASP A 54 3.58 1.68 7.53
CA ASP A 54 4.07 2.68 8.47
C ASP A 54 4.55 2.04 9.78
N GLU A 55 5.25 2.83 10.58
CA GLU A 55 5.91 2.35 11.80
C GLU A 55 4.97 1.70 12.81
N ARG A 56 3.68 2.08 12.82
CA ARG A 56 2.70 1.53 13.75
C ARG A 56 2.52 0.02 13.55
N CYS A 57 2.78 -0.49 12.35
CA CYS A 57 2.70 -1.92 12.05
C CYS A 57 3.83 -2.73 12.71
N GLY A 58 4.93 -2.10 13.17
CA GLY A 58 6.07 -2.76 13.84
C GLY A 58 6.87 -3.75 12.98
N GLY A 59 6.39 -4.13 11.79
CA GLY A 59 7.00 -5.14 10.91
C GLY A 59 8.21 -4.66 10.11
N LEU A 60 8.44 -3.36 10.00
CA LEU A 60 9.52 -2.73 9.21
C LEU A 60 9.71 -3.31 7.79
N GLY A 61 8.65 -3.84 7.18
CA GLY A 61 8.72 -4.36 5.82
C GLY A 61 9.17 -5.82 5.68
N VAL A 62 9.19 -6.64 6.74
CA VAL A 62 9.60 -8.06 6.64
C VAL A 62 8.79 -8.84 5.60
N VAL A 63 7.47 -8.66 5.56
CA VAL A 63 6.60 -9.33 4.55
C VAL A 63 6.92 -8.86 3.13
N TYR A 64 7.25 -7.58 2.97
CA TYR A 64 7.65 -7.00 1.69
C TYR A 64 8.98 -7.56 1.21
N GLN A 65 9.94 -7.71 2.13
CA GLN A 65 11.24 -8.32 1.85
C GLN A 65 11.07 -9.78 1.41
N ALA A 66 10.26 -10.56 2.12
CA ALA A 66 9.95 -11.94 1.75
C ALA A 66 9.22 -12.06 0.40
N SER A 67 8.46 -11.03 0.02
CA SER A 67 7.65 -10.98 -1.20
C SER A 67 8.34 -10.32 -2.40
N ASN A 68 9.67 -10.15 -2.37
CA ASN A 68 10.47 -9.55 -3.45
C ASN A 68 10.15 -8.09 -3.80
N PHE A 69 9.50 -7.35 -2.90
CA PHE A 69 9.38 -5.91 -3.09
C PHE A 69 10.76 -5.24 -2.98
N GLN A 70 10.92 -4.12 -3.68
CA GLN A 70 12.05 -3.23 -3.54
C GLN A 70 11.69 -2.12 -2.56
N PHE A 71 12.54 -1.88 -1.56
CA PHE A 71 12.35 -0.75 -0.65
C PHE A 71 12.86 0.54 -1.30
N CYS A 72 12.03 1.58 -1.33
CA CYS A 72 12.30 2.85 -2.00
C CYS A 72 12.42 4.02 -1.01
N GLY A 73 12.73 3.74 0.25
CA GLY A 73 12.87 4.73 1.31
C GLY A 73 11.58 4.99 2.08
N SER A 74 11.67 5.96 3.00
CA SER A 74 10.57 6.39 3.86
C SER A 74 10.48 7.91 3.94
N HIS A 75 9.31 8.39 4.32
CA HIS A 75 9.08 9.80 4.64
C HIS A 75 8.20 9.92 5.88
N LEU A 76 8.27 11.04 6.59
CA LEU A 76 7.36 11.29 7.70
C LEU A 76 6.00 11.70 7.16
N THR A 77 4.95 11.10 7.73
CA THR A 77 3.57 11.39 7.38
C THR A 77 2.75 11.57 8.63
N THR A 78 1.80 12.51 8.57
CA THR A 78 0.88 12.77 9.67
C THR A 78 -0.29 11.78 9.64
N PHE A 79 -0.59 11.24 10.81
CA PHE A 79 -1.77 10.43 11.06
C PHE A 79 -2.58 11.07 12.19
N TRP A 80 -3.89 10.91 12.12
CA TRP A 80 -4.82 11.37 13.15
C TRP A 80 -5.39 10.15 13.87
N HIS A 81 -5.36 10.21 15.19
CA HIS A 81 -6.00 9.23 16.07
C HIS A 81 -7.29 9.82 16.62
N LEU A 82 -8.40 9.11 16.44
CA LEU A 82 -9.73 9.53 16.85
C LEU A 82 -10.56 8.28 17.17
N ASP A 83 -11.08 8.20 18.40
CA ASP A 83 -11.93 7.09 18.89
C ASP A 83 -11.36 5.69 18.57
N ASP A 84 -10.10 5.46 18.95
CA ASP A 84 -9.35 4.21 18.72
C ASP A 84 -9.12 3.86 17.24
N ASP A 85 -9.43 4.79 16.35
CA ASP A 85 -9.30 4.66 14.91
C ASP A 85 -8.21 5.58 14.37
N TRP A 86 -7.55 5.12 13.30
CA TRP A 86 -6.47 5.86 12.66
C TRP A 86 -6.83 6.34 11.27
N TYR A 87 -6.40 7.57 10.97
CA TYR A 87 -6.68 8.23 9.71
C TYR A 87 -5.43 8.86 9.11
N HIS A 88 -5.24 8.65 7.81
CA HIS A 88 -4.15 9.27 7.07
C HIS A 88 -4.48 10.73 6.73
N VAL A 89 -3.50 11.64 6.77
CA VAL A 89 -3.68 13.07 6.44
C VAL A 89 -4.33 13.35 5.08
N LEU A 90 -4.17 12.43 4.11
CA LEU A 90 -4.81 12.52 2.79
C LEU A 90 -6.34 12.58 2.86
N MET A 91 -6.96 12.04 3.92
CA MET A 91 -8.40 12.16 4.13
C MET A 91 -8.85 13.62 4.38
N LEU A 92 -7.94 14.47 4.87
CA LEU A 92 -8.20 15.90 5.09
C LEU A 92 -7.82 16.78 3.89
N THR A 93 -6.77 16.39 3.15
CA THR A 93 -6.19 17.20 2.08
C THR A 93 -6.70 16.82 0.69
N ALA A 94 -6.59 15.54 0.31
CA ALA A 94 -6.87 15.05 -1.04
C ALA A 94 -8.31 14.53 -1.21
N HIS A 95 -8.89 13.94 -0.16
CA HIS A 95 -10.20 13.28 -0.23
C HIS A 95 -11.34 14.12 0.41
N ARG A 96 -11.27 15.45 0.25
CA ARG A 96 -12.23 16.38 0.85
C ARG A 96 -13.69 16.15 0.47
N LYS A 97 -13.94 15.59 -0.71
CA LYS A 97 -15.28 15.27 -1.22
C LYS A 97 -15.75 13.86 -0.84
N GLN A 98 -14.90 13.06 -0.19
CA GLN A 98 -15.22 11.70 0.20
C GLN A 98 -16.03 11.72 1.50
N GLY A 99 -17.17 11.03 1.49
CA GLY A 99 -18.02 10.84 2.67
C GLY A 99 -17.47 9.75 3.61
N GLY A 100 -18.26 9.40 4.64
CA GLY A 100 -17.92 8.32 5.57
C GLY A 100 -16.73 8.68 6.47
N ARG A 101 -15.69 7.83 6.53
CA ARG A 101 -14.53 7.99 7.42
C ARG A 101 -13.84 9.35 7.30
N ALA A 102 -13.67 9.85 6.08
CA ALA A 102 -13.03 11.15 5.85
C ALA A 102 -13.89 12.32 6.31
N GLN A 103 -15.22 12.21 6.21
CA GLN A 103 -16.16 13.20 6.74
C GLN A 103 -16.18 13.18 8.27
N PHE A 104 -16.28 11.98 8.85
CA PHE A 104 -16.26 11.80 10.29
C PHE A 104 -15.02 12.43 10.93
N LEU A 105 -13.83 12.18 10.39
CA LEU A 105 -12.61 12.83 10.86
C LEU A 105 -12.69 14.37 10.76
N ARG A 106 -13.21 14.91 9.66
CA ARG A 106 -13.28 16.37 9.45
C ARG A 106 -14.20 17.06 10.46
N GLU A 107 -15.38 16.49 10.69
CA GLU A 107 -16.36 17.01 11.65
C GLU A 107 -15.84 16.95 13.10
N ASN A 108 -14.92 16.02 13.36
CA ASN A 108 -14.43 15.68 14.70
C ASN A 108 -12.94 15.98 14.88
N LEU A 109 -12.37 16.83 14.03
CA LEU A 109 -10.93 17.11 14.05
C LEU A 109 -10.48 17.75 15.36
N HIS A 110 -11.35 18.52 16.02
CA HIS A 110 -11.09 19.20 17.29
C HIS A 110 -10.78 18.25 18.45
N ARG A 111 -11.21 16.97 18.36
CA ARG A 111 -10.96 15.93 19.36
C ARG A 111 -9.92 14.89 18.89
N ALA A 112 -9.45 14.99 17.65
CA ALA A 112 -8.44 14.09 17.12
C ALA A 112 -7.03 14.52 17.57
N THR A 113 -6.17 13.55 17.86
CA THR A 113 -4.76 13.79 18.18
C THR A 113 -3.89 13.51 16.95
N TRP A 114 -2.94 14.38 16.64
CA TRP A 114 -2.03 14.18 15.52
C TRP A 114 -0.76 13.46 15.98
N HIS A 115 -0.26 12.59 15.12
CA HIS A 115 0.99 11.86 15.30
C HIS A 115 1.78 11.86 13.99
N GLN A 116 3.10 11.70 14.08
CA GLN A 116 3.98 11.54 12.92
C GLN A 116 4.68 10.20 12.97
N PHE A 117 4.63 9.48 11.86
CA PHE A 117 5.27 8.19 11.69
C PHE A 117 6.01 8.13 10.36
N ARG A 118 7.07 7.32 10.28
CA ARG A 118 7.68 6.98 9.00
C ARG A 118 6.72 6.11 8.19
N GLN A 119 6.38 6.56 6.99
CA GLN A 119 5.71 5.77 5.97
C GLN A 119 6.74 5.27 4.96
N PHE A 120 6.87 3.95 4.91
CA PHE A 120 7.77 3.20 4.04
C PHE A 120 7.12 2.95 2.69
N ARG A 121 7.90 3.07 1.60
CA ARG A 121 7.45 2.81 0.24
C ARG A 121 8.10 1.55 -0.32
N TYR A 122 7.28 0.66 -0.84
CA TYR A 122 7.72 -0.59 -1.45
C TYR A 122 7.20 -0.72 -2.88
N VAL A 123 8.01 -1.27 -3.79
CA VAL A 123 7.62 -1.50 -5.19
C VAL A 123 7.92 -2.92 -5.63
N LEU A 124 6.92 -3.66 -6.09
CA LEU A 124 7.06 -4.98 -6.71
C LEU A 124 6.93 -4.85 -8.23
N PHE A 125 7.92 -5.33 -8.98
CA PHE A 125 7.84 -5.39 -10.44
C PHE A 125 7.31 -6.75 -10.90
N LEU A 126 6.11 -6.76 -11.48
CA LEU A 126 5.54 -7.95 -12.12
C LEU A 126 6.18 -8.20 -13.49
N LYS A 127 6.57 -7.12 -14.18
CA LYS A 127 7.29 -7.13 -15.46
C LYS A 127 8.70 -6.57 -15.26
N GLN A 128 9.70 -7.43 -15.30
CA GLN A 128 11.11 -7.06 -15.04
C GLN A 128 11.65 -5.89 -15.89
N PRO A 129 11.31 -5.75 -17.19
CA PRO A 129 11.78 -4.63 -18.01
C PRO A 129 11.36 -3.25 -17.50
N TRP A 130 10.35 -3.16 -16.62
CA TRP A 130 9.90 -1.90 -16.04
C TRP A 130 10.77 -1.42 -14.88
N ARG A 131 11.62 -2.28 -14.31
CA ARG A 131 12.51 -1.93 -13.19
C ARG A 131 13.44 -0.76 -13.54
N LYS A 132 13.92 -0.69 -14.79
CA LYS A 132 14.78 0.41 -15.29
C LYS A 132 14.09 1.78 -15.32
N ARG A 133 12.75 1.82 -15.20
CA ARG A 133 11.97 3.06 -15.17
C ARG A 133 11.78 3.59 -13.74
N LEU A 134 12.23 2.85 -12.72
CA LEU A 134 12.18 3.30 -11.34
C LEU A 134 13.10 4.51 -11.17
N ARG A 135 12.52 5.64 -10.80
CA ARG A 135 13.26 6.90 -10.55
C ARG A 135 13.68 7.04 -9.08
N LEU A 136 13.11 6.22 -8.20
CA LEU A 136 13.44 6.22 -6.78
C LEU A 136 14.63 5.29 -6.52
N PRO A 137 15.59 5.70 -5.68
CA PRO A 137 16.70 4.84 -5.31
C PRO A 137 16.16 3.63 -4.54
N ILE A 138 16.68 2.44 -4.87
CA ILE A 138 16.44 1.23 -4.08
C ILE A 138 17.40 1.29 -2.88
N GLN A 139 16.83 1.15 -1.69
CA GLN A 139 17.55 1.26 -0.43
C GLN A 139 17.58 -0.10 0.30
N PRO A 140 18.56 -0.32 1.19
CA PRO A 140 18.54 -1.48 2.07
C PRO A 140 17.29 -1.42 2.97
N TYR A 141 16.68 -2.59 3.23
CA TYR A 141 15.53 -2.69 4.11
C TYR A 141 15.86 -2.18 5.52
N PRO A 142 14.93 -1.45 6.17
CA PRO A 142 15.13 -0.98 7.53
C PRO A 142 15.22 -2.19 8.47
N LYS A 143 16.24 -2.19 9.32
CA LYS A 143 16.40 -3.21 10.37
C LYS A 143 15.74 -2.69 11.64
N ARG A 144 15.25 -3.62 12.46
CA ARG A 144 14.90 -3.28 13.84
C ARG A 144 16.18 -2.92 14.57
N GLU A 145 16.14 -1.87 15.37
CA GLU A 145 17.20 -1.64 16.35
C GLU A 145 17.18 -2.83 17.33
N ALA A 146 18.37 -3.26 17.75
CA ALA A 146 18.47 -4.30 18.77
C ALA A 146 17.87 -3.73 20.07
N ALA A 147 16.81 -4.38 20.56
CA ALA A 147 16.19 -4.04 21.84
C ALA A 147 17.10 -4.43 23.01
#